data_AF-A0A3D6EHQ7-F1
#
_entry.id   AF-A0A3D6EHQ7-F1
#
_cell.length_a   1.000
_cell.length_b   1.000
_cell.length_c   1.000
_cell.angle_alpha   90.00
_cell.angle_beta   90.00
_cell.angle_gamma   90.00
#
_symmetry.space_group_name_H-M   'P 1'
#
loop_
_entity.id
_entity.type
_entity.pdbx_description
1 polymer ?
#
loop_
_entity_poly.entity_id
_entity_poly.type
_entity_poly.pdbx_seq_one_letter_code
_entity_poly.pdbx_strand_id
1 'polypeptide(L)'
;WTLDPLTDARFRTWPAGDCFVVYPGGRGSIRFSKLIEGVQDFEKIRILRVQWRKEGNEAKLTRLSEILKSFSAEKILEEGPAKALATAKSFLDNQEF
;
A
#
# COMPACT_ATOMS: atom_id res chain seq x y z
N TRP A 1 -11.95 15.63 12.94
CA TRP A 1 -11.66 16.67 11.93
C TRP A 1 -11.20 17.94 12.63
N THR A 2 -10.48 18.81 11.92
CA THR A 2 -10.11 20.17 12.37
C THR A 2 -11.31 21.12 12.28
N LEU A 3 -11.15 22.40 12.62
CA LEU A 3 -12.23 23.40 12.62
C LEU A 3 -12.85 23.58 11.22
N ASP A 4 -12.02 23.67 10.17
CA ASP A 4 -12.45 23.68 8.78
C ASP A 4 -11.59 22.71 7.95
N PRO A 5 -11.93 21.41 7.93
CA PRO A 5 -11.09 20.38 7.34
C PRO A 5 -11.00 20.45 5.82
N LEU A 6 -11.96 21.09 5.13
CA LEU A 6 -11.94 21.21 3.67
C LEU A 6 -10.93 22.28 3.21
N THR A 7 -10.69 23.29 4.03
CA THR A 7 -9.78 24.39 3.74
C THR A 7 -8.42 24.21 4.43
N ASP A 8 -8.42 23.76 5.70
CA ASP A 8 -7.20 23.63 6.51
C ASP A 8 -7.15 22.32 7.31
N ALA A 9 -6.22 21.46 6.92
CA ALA A 9 -5.96 20.17 7.56
C ALA A 9 -4.97 20.26 8.74
N ARG A 10 -4.40 21.44 9.03
CA ARG A 10 -3.46 21.63 10.14
C ARG A 10 -4.17 21.55 11.49
N PHE A 11 -3.44 21.04 12.47
CA PHE A 11 -3.85 21.03 13.87
C PHE A 11 -2.75 21.63 14.74
N ARG A 12 -3.08 21.95 16.00
CA ARG A 12 -2.13 22.53 16.97
C ARG A 12 -0.85 21.70 17.15
N THR A 13 -0.91 20.40 16.87
CA THR A 13 0.18 19.44 16.95
C THR A 13 0.15 18.51 15.73
N TRP A 14 1.31 17.93 15.39
CA TRP A 14 1.56 16.99 14.29
C TRP A 14 1.49 17.59 12.87
N PRO A 15 2.03 16.91 11.85
CA PRO A 15 1.89 17.33 10.45
C PRO A 15 0.42 17.42 10.02
N ALA A 16 0.14 18.32 9.07
CA ALA A 16 -1.21 18.53 8.55
C ALA A 16 -1.83 17.24 7.99
N GLY A 17 -3.10 16.98 8.31
CA GLY A 17 -3.82 15.80 7.84
C GLY A 17 -3.55 14.51 8.62
N ASP A 18 -2.73 14.52 9.67
CA ASP A 18 -2.50 13.35 10.53
C ASP A 18 -3.79 12.92 11.26
N CYS A 19 -4.57 13.88 11.75
CA CYS A 19 -5.77 13.62 12.55
C CYS A 19 -6.96 13.02 11.78
N PHE A 20 -6.90 12.90 10.44
CA PHE A 20 -7.99 12.33 9.64
C PHE A 20 -7.56 11.92 8.23
N VAL A 21 -8.17 10.85 7.71
CA VAL A 21 -7.96 10.34 6.34
C VAL A 21 -9.19 10.46 5.42
N VAL A 22 -10.36 10.79 5.97
CA VAL A 22 -11.61 11.04 5.22
C VAL A 22 -12.14 12.42 5.54
N TYR A 23 -12.92 13.02 4.63
CA TYR A 23 -13.48 14.38 4.75
C TYR A 23 -15.01 14.36 4.96
N PRO A 24 -15.60 15.44 5.50
CA PRO A 24 -17.05 15.52 5.72
C PRO A 24 -17.89 15.28 4.46
N GLY A 25 -19.09 14.73 4.65
CA GLY A 25 -20.03 14.44 3.57
C GLY A 25 -19.69 13.18 2.76
N GLY A 26 -19.05 12.19 3.38
CA GLY A 26 -18.70 10.92 2.72
C GLY A 26 -17.57 11.05 1.69
N ARG A 27 -16.79 12.13 1.76
CA ARG A 27 -15.69 12.38 0.81
C ARG A 27 -14.46 11.56 1.22
N GLY A 28 -13.94 10.76 0.28
CA GLY A 28 -12.66 10.09 0.44
C GLY A 28 -11.48 11.06 0.38
N SER A 29 -10.26 10.52 0.42
CA SER A 29 -9.03 11.27 0.14
C SER A 29 -8.10 10.43 -0.72
N ILE A 30 -7.14 11.07 -1.39
CA ILE A 30 -6.11 10.36 -2.17
C ILE A 30 -5.38 9.33 -1.29
N ARG A 31 -5.04 9.71 -0.04
CA ARG A 31 -4.39 8.84 0.94
C ARG A 31 -5.24 7.62 1.25
N PHE A 32 -6.55 7.82 1.46
CA PHE A 32 -7.48 6.72 1.72
C PHE A 32 -7.65 5.81 0.51
N SER A 33 -7.77 6.35 -0.70
CA SER A 33 -7.83 5.54 -1.92
C SER A 33 -6.57 4.72 -2.14
N LYS A 34 -5.39 5.29 -1.90
CA LYS A 34 -4.11 4.56 -1.99
C LYS A 34 -3.96 3.49 -0.90
N LEU A 35 -4.48 3.73 0.29
CA LEU A 35 -4.54 2.70 1.33
C LEU A 35 -5.44 1.53 0.90
N ILE A 36 -6.63 1.82 0.37
CA ILE A 36 -7.54 0.79 -0.14
C ILE A 36 -6.88 -0.02 -1.26
N GLU A 37 -6.20 0.65 -2.19
CA GLU A 37 -5.44 0.00 -3.27
C GLU A 37 -4.38 -0.96 -2.69
N GLY A 38 -3.61 -0.54 -1.69
CA GLY A 38 -2.64 -1.41 -1.01
C GLY A 38 -3.26 -2.60 -0.28
N VAL A 39 -4.45 -2.43 0.32
CA VAL A 39 -5.20 -3.55 0.92
C VAL A 39 -5.63 -4.56 -0.14
N GLN A 40 -6.07 -4.11 -1.31
CA GLN A 40 -6.42 -5.00 -2.42
C GLN A 40 -5.19 -5.78 -2.92
N ASP A 41 -4.02 -5.13 -3.03
CA ASP A 41 -2.79 -5.82 -3.42
C ASP A 41 -2.36 -6.87 -2.40
N PHE A 42 -2.52 -6.57 -1.10
CA PHE A 42 -2.26 -7.52 -0.03
C PHE A 42 -3.14 -8.77 -0.17
N GLU A 43 -4.43 -8.60 -0.45
CA GLU A 43 -5.36 -9.71 -0.65
C GLU A 43 -5.04 -10.53 -1.91
N LYS A 44 -4.66 -9.86 -3.01
CA LYS A 44 -4.14 -10.54 -4.21
C LYS A 44 -2.94 -11.41 -3.88
N ILE A 45 -1.97 -10.86 -3.15
CA ILE A 45 -0.78 -11.60 -2.69
C ILE A 45 -1.18 -12.81 -1.83
N ARG A 46 -2.14 -12.64 -0.91
CA ARG A 46 -2.62 -13.72 -0.04
C ARG A 46 -3.21 -14.86 -0.86
N ILE A 47 -4.05 -14.55 -1.85
CA ILE A 47 -4.67 -15.55 -2.76
C ILE A 47 -3.58 -16.28 -3.56
N LEU A 48 -2.67 -15.54 -4.21
CA LEU A 48 -1.57 -16.11 -4.99
C LEU A 48 -0.66 -17.02 -4.17
N ARG A 49 -0.36 -16.65 -2.91
CA ARG A 49 0.42 -17.51 -1.99
C ARG A 49 -0.27 -18.82 -1.71
N VAL A 50 -1.59 -18.82 -1.51
CA VAL A 50 -2.35 -20.05 -1.29
C VAL A 50 -2.33 -20.92 -2.55
N GLN A 51 -2.53 -20.32 -3.72
CA GLN A 51 -2.50 -21.02 -5.01
C GLN A 51 -1.12 -21.65 -5.28
N TRP A 52 -0.04 -20.87 -5.22
CA TRP A 52 1.30 -21.37 -5.52
C TRP A 52 1.78 -22.43 -4.54
N ARG A 53 1.35 -22.38 -3.27
CA ARG A 53 1.63 -23.49 -2.33
C ARG A 53 0.91 -24.77 -2.72
N LYS A 54 -0.34 -24.69 -3.19
CA LYS A 54 -1.08 -25.86 -3.68
C LYS A 54 -0.45 -26.45 -4.94
N GLU A 55 0.08 -25.60 -5.81
CA GLU A 55 0.78 -25.98 -7.04
C GLU A 55 2.24 -26.43 -6.81
N GLY A 56 2.78 -26.25 -5.59
CA GLY A 56 4.20 -26.51 -5.29
C GLY A 56 5.17 -25.54 -5.99
N ASN A 57 4.71 -24.35 -6.37
CA ASN A 57 5.48 -23.36 -7.11
C ASN A 57 6.37 -22.50 -6.19
N GLU A 58 7.43 -23.12 -5.67
CA GLU A 58 8.41 -22.48 -4.77
C GLU A 58 9.18 -21.33 -5.43
N ALA A 59 9.37 -21.37 -6.75
CA ALA A 59 10.06 -20.31 -7.50
C ALA A 59 9.29 -18.98 -7.43
N LYS A 60 7.97 -19.00 -7.67
CA LYS A 60 7.13 -17.79 -7.56
C LYS A 60 7.03 -17.30 -6.12
N LEU A 61 6.93 -18.21 -5.14
CA LEU A 61 6.91 -17.86 -3.71
C LEU A 61 8.21 -17.17 -3.27
N THR A 62 9.36 -17.69 -3.70
CA THR A 62 10.67 -17.12 -3.42
C THR A 62 10.80 -15.73 -4.04
N ARG A 63 10.47 -15.58 -5.32
CA ARG A 63 10.51 -14.28 -6.01
C ARG A 63 9.61 -13.24 -5.36
N LEU A 64 8.39 -13.62 -4.96
CA LEU A 64 7.49 -12.73 -4.22
C LEU A 64 8.10 -12.31 -2.88
N SER A 65 8.70 -13.24 -2.14
CA SER A 65 9.37 -12.95 -0.87
C SER A 65 10.51 -11.95 -1.05
N GLU A 66 11.31 -12.09 -2.10
CA GLU A 66 12.39 -11.15 -2.45
C GLU A 66 11.88 -9.75 -2.75
N ILE A 67 10.82 -9.62 -3.54
CA ILE A 67 10.18 -8.33 -3.82
C ILE A 67 9.68 -7.69 -2.53
N LEU A 68 9.04 -8.45 -1.65
CA LEU A 68 8.51 -7.91 -0.39
C LEU A 68 9.59 -7.40 0.57
N LYS A 69 10.83 -7.91 0.48
CA LYS A 69 11.96 -7.40 1.27
C LYS A 69 12.36 -5.96 0.92
N SER A 70 11.84 -5.37 -0.17
CA SER A 70 12.06 -3.94 -0.45
C SER A 70 11.20 -3.02 0.40
N PHE A 71 10.12 -3.53 1.02
CA PHE A 71 9.23 -2.75 1.88
C PHE A 71 9.70 -2.72 3.35
N SER A 72 11.00 -2.57 3.58
CA SER A 72 11.55 -2.36 4.93
C SER A 72 11.56 -0.87 5.27
N ALA A 73 11.47 -0.53 6.56
CA ALA A 73 11.43 0.86 7.00
C ALA A 73 12.67 1.64 6.55
N GLU A 74 13.85 1.00 6.62
CA GLU A 74 15.14 1.60 6.28
C GLU A 74 15.21 1.94 4.79
N LYS A 75 14.89 0.97 3.91
CA LYS A 75 14.93 1.16 2.46
C LYS A 75 13.92 2.20 1.98
N ILE A 76 12.74 2.22 2.59
CA ILE A 76 11.69 3.17 2.22
C ILE A 76 12.06 4.59 2.69
N LEU A 77 12.72 4.74 3.83
CA LEU A 77 13.25 6.05 4.28
C LEU A 77 14.35 6.57 3.34
N GLU A 78 15.21 5.69 2.84
CA GLU A 78 16.36 6.05 2.00
C GLU A 78 15.99 6.31 0.54
N GLU A 79 15.30 5.37 -0.10
CA GLU A 79 15.01 5.40 -1.55
C GLU A 79 13.61 5.94 -1.88
N GLY A 80 12.75 6.10 -0.87
CA GLY A 80 11.33 6.38 -1.04
C GLY A 80 10.51 5.16 -1.50
N PRO A 81 9.17 5.22 -1.37
CA PRO A 81 8.31 4.06 -1.63
C PRO A 81 8.04 3.79 -3.11
N ALA A 82 8.25 4.76 -3.99
CA ALA A 82 7.78 4.70 -5.38
C ALA A 82 8.41 3.55 -6.18
N LYS A 83 9.72 3.34 -6.01
CA LYS A 83 10.48 2.29 -6.72
C LYS A 83 10.05 0.87 -6.30
N ALA A 84 9.89 0.66 -4.99
CA ALA A 84 9.39 -0.60 -4.43
C ALA A 84 7.96 -0.88 -4.93
N LEU A 85 7.09 0.13 -4.90
CA LEU A 85 5.71 0.02 -5.39
C LEU A 85 5.63 -0.32 -6.88
N ALA A 86 6.39 0.37 -7.74
CA ALA A 86 6.37 0.11 -9.18
C ALA A 86 6.80 -1.34 -9.50
N THR A 87 7.84 -1.82 -8.83
CA THR A 87 8.33 -3.19 -8.99
C THR A 87 7.29 -4.22 -8.54
N ALA A 88 6.69 -4.01 -7.37
CA ALA A 88 5.69 -4.94 -6.81
C ALA A 88 4.40 -4.96 -7.63
N LYS A 89 3.92 -3.80 -8.09
CA LYS A 89 2.74 -3.66 -8.95
C LYS A 89 2.94 -4.36 -10.28
N SER A 90 4.07 -4.07 -10.96
CA SER A 90 4.41 -4.74 -12.21
C SER A 90 4.48 -6.26 -12.03
N PHE A 91 5.02 -6.76 -10.92
CA PHE A 91 5.01 -8.20 -10.64
C PHE A 91 3.60 -8.76 -10.48
N LEU A 92 2.73 -8.07 -9.75
CA LEU A 92 1.34 -8.50 -9.51
C LEU A 92 0.48 -8.44 -10.78
N ASP A 93 0.65 -7.42 -11.62
CA ASP A 93 -0.12 -7.26 -12.87
C ASP A 93 0.21 -8.35 -13.89
N ASN A 94 1.38 -8.98 -13.78
CA ASN A 94 1.81 -10.11 -14.60
C ASN A 94 1.35 -11.47 -14.06
N GLN A 95 0.60 -11.53 -12.95
CA GLN A 95 0.04 -12.77 -12.43
C GLN A 95 -1.40 -12.96 -12.93
N GLU A 96 -1.72 -14.18 -13.31
CA GLU A 96 -3.10 -14.58 -13.62
C GLU A 96 -3.87 -14.81 -12.30
N PHE A 97 -5.11 -14.31 -12.25
CA PHE A 97 -6.05 -14.43 -11.12
C PHE A 97 -7.26 -15.27 -11.52
#